data_AF-A0A2E2QHZ0-F1
#
_entry.id   AF-A0A2E2QHZ0-F1
#
_cell.length_a   1.000
_cell.length_b   1.000
_cell.length_c   1.000
_cell.angle_alpha   90.00
_cell.angle_beta   90.00
_cell.angle_gamma   90.00
#
_symmetry.space_group_name_H-M   'P 1'
#
loop_
_entity.id
_entity.type
_entity.pdbx_description
1 polymer ?
#
loop_
_entity_poly.entity_id
_entity_poly.type
_entity_poly.pdbx_seq_one_letter_code
_entity_poly.pdbx_strand_id
1 'polypeptide(L)'
;MSDPFLILEGERAACWLGMLDYDVGLASPACYPQGKDDIIVKVKRDICLVKGSKITEKVEKRWAEAAPDGVLLHRPGLRAAPRLNDIIRRYH
;
A
#
# COMPACT_ATOMS: atom_id res chain seq x y z
N MET A 1 14.43 11.21 -5.93
CA MET A 1 13.09 11.08 -6.55
C MET A 1 12.14 10.66 -5.43
N SER A 2 10.95 11.24 -5.32
CA SER A 2 9.98 10.83 -4.31
C SER A 2 9.49 9.41 -4.61
N ASP A 3 9.45 8.54 -3.60
CA ASP A 3 8.94 7.18 -3.79
C ASP A 3 7.50 7.20 -4.30
N PRO A 4 7.16 6.33 -5.27
CA PRO A 4 5.80 6.21 -5.76
C PRO A 4 4.87 5.64 -4.68
N PHE A 5 3.60 6.00 -4.82
CA PHE A 5 2.52 5.53 -3.97
C PHE A 5 1.48 4.81 -4.81
N LEU A 6 0.87 3.78 -4.23
CA LEU A 6 -0.38 3.19 -4.71
C LEU A 6 -1.41 3.17 -3.59
N ILE A 7 -2.67 3.34 -3.97
CA ILE A 7 -3.82 3.19 -3.08
C ILE A 7 -4.63 2.04 -3.62
N LEU A 8 -4.85 1.02 -2.79
CA LEU A 8 -5.77 -0.07 -3.05
C LEU A 8 -7.05 0.19 -2.24
N GLU A 9 -8.16 0.38 -2.94
CA GLU A 9 -9.48 0.63 -2.36
C GLU A 9 -10.39 -0.58 -2.58
N GLY A 10 -10.96 -1.13 -1.52
CA GLY A 10 -11.85 -2.29 -1.53
C GLY A 10 -11.71 -3.13 -0.26
N GLU A 11 -12.81 -3.73 0.20
CA GLU A 11 -12.81 -4.56 1.42
C GLU A 11 -11.84 -5.75 1.36
N ARG A 12 -11.57 -6.24 0.15
CA ARG A 12 -10.65 -7.35 -0.12
C ARG A 12 -9.20 -6.92 -0.32
N ALA A 13 -8.88 -5.62 -0.33
CA ALA A 13 -7.53 -5.13 -0.62
C ALA A 13 -6.47 -5.72 0.33
N ALA A 14 -6.73 -5.66 1.64
CA ALA A 14 -5.81 -6.20 2.64
C ALA A 14 -5.67 -7.74 2.55
N CYS A 15 -6.79 -8.44 2.30
CA CYS A 15 -6.78 -9.90 2.15
C CYS A 15 -6.02 -10.33 0.90
N TRP A 16 -6.21 -9.64 -0.22
CA TRP A 16 -5.50 -9.92 -1.47
C TRP A 16 -4.00 -9.68 -1.34
N LEU A 17 -3.59 -8.58 -0.70
CA LEU A 17 -2.17 -8.34 -0.39
C LEU A 17 -1.59 -9.44 0.51
N GLY A 18 -2.33 -9.88 1.53
CA GLY A 18 -1.92 -10.98 2.39
C GLY A 18 -1.80 -12.32 1.66
N MET A 19 -2.67 -12.60 0.68
CA MET A 19 -2.57 -13.80 -0.18
C MET A 19 -1.36 -13.79 -1.11
N LEU A 20 -0.78 -12.62 -1.35
CA LEU A 20 0.44 -12.44 -2.13
C LEU A 20 1.71 -12.41 -1.25
N ASP A 21 1.60 -12.86 0.00
CA ASP A 21 2.66 -12.86 1.02
C ASP A 21 3.22 -11.46 1.32
N TYR A 22 2.41 -10.41 1.12
CA TYR A 22 2.78 -9.08 1.59
C TYR A 22 2.40 -8.90 3.06
N ASP A 23 3.36 -8.43 3.86
CA ASP A 23 3.12 -7.97 5.22
C ASP A 23 2.28 -6.69 5.17
N VAL A 24 0.97 -6.82 5.36
CA VAL A 24 0.06 -5.68 5.51
C VAL A 24 0.08 -5.24 6.96
N GLY A 25 0.64 -4.06 7.24
CA GLY A 25 0.59 -3.45 8.55
C GLY A 25 -0.86 -3.19 8.95
N LEU A 26 -1.42 -4.08 9.77
CA LEU A 26 -2.56 -3.77 10.63
C LEU A 26 -2.05 -2.76 11.66
N ALA A 27 -2.90 -1.86 12.16
CA ALA A 27 -2.59 -0.77 13.10
C ALA A 27 -2.09 -1.23 14.51
N SER A 28 -1.21 -2.22 14.54
CA SER A 28 -0.33 -2.56 15.64
C SER A 28 1.08 -2.16 15.17
N PRO A 29 1.99 -1.67 16.04
CA PRO A 29 3.36 -1.37 15.68
C PRO A 29 4.09 -2.68 15.33
N ALA A 30 3.76 -3.25 14.18
CA ALA A 30 4.43 -4.39 13.62
C ALA A 30 5.83 -3.90 13.28
N CYS A 31 6.79 -4.55 13.91
CA CYS A 31 8.23 -4.28 13.83
C CYS A 31 8.72 -4.37 12.37
N TYR A 32 8.41 -3.38 11.54
CA TYR A 32 9.10 -3.23 10.27
C TYR A 32 10.55 -2.84 10.61
N PRO A 33 11.55 -3.54 10.03
CA PRO A 33 12.92 -3.13 10.19
C PRO A 33 13.04 -1.67 9.73
N GLN A 34 13.36 -0.78 10.69
CA GLN A 34 13.56 0.63 10.43
C GLN A 34 14.55 0.77 9.27
N GLY A 35 14.10 1.32 8.13
CA GLY A 35 14.93 1.50 6.95
C GLY A 35 14.55 0.70 5.69
N LYS A 36 13.40 -0.01 5.66
CA LYS A 36 12.85 -0.49 4.38
C LYS A 36 12.03 0.62 3.70
N ASP A 37 12.44 1.01 2.50
CA ASP A 37 11.73 1.98 1.64
C ASP A 37 10.35 1.49 1.17
N ASP A 38 10.11 0.18 1.26
CA ASP A 38 8.87 -0.48 0.85
C ASP A 38 7.95 -0.73 2.06
N ILE A 39 6.80 -0.06 2.10
CA ILE A 39 5.83 -0.12 3.21
C ILE A 39 4.41 -0.33 2.67
N ILE A 40 3.63 -1.19 3.33
CA ILE A 40 2.18 -1.34 3.11
C ILE A 40 1.43 -1.07 4.42
N VAL A 41 0.55 -0.07 4.43
CA VAL A 41 -0.24 0.32 5.61
C VAL A 41 -1.72 0.21 5.32
N LYS A 42 -2.48 -0.42 6.21
CA LYS A 42 -3.94 -0.39 6.18
C LYS A 42 -4.46 0.85 6.92
N VAL A 43 -5.03 1.80 6.18
CA VAL A 43 -5.53 3.09 6.73
C VAL A 43 -6.99 2.99 7.14
N LYS A 44 -7.78 2.21 6.40
CA LYS A 44 -9.19 1.91 6.70
C LYS A 44 -9.50 0.44 6.41
N ARG A 45 -10.72 0.01 6.77
CA ARG A 45 -11.20 -1.36 6.48
C ARG A 45 -11.02 -1.74 5.01
N ASP A 46 -11.22 -0.77 4.13
CA ASP A 46 -11.26 -0.83 2.68
C ASP A 46 -10.09 -0.09 2.01
N ILE A 47 -9.12 0.47 2.73
CA ILE A 47 -8.03 1.24 2.10
C ILE A 47 -6.67 0.75 2.58
N CYS A 48 -5.83 0.33 1.63
CA CYS A 48 -4.42 0.02 1.82
C CYS A 48 -3.56 1.02 1.02
N LEU A 49 -2.57 1.61 1.69
CA LEU A 49 -1.53 2.43 1.08
C LEU A 49 -0.28 1.60 0.89
N VAL A 50 0.32 1.69 -0.29
CA VAL A 50 1.59 1.07 -0.64
C VAL A 50 2.57 2.17 -1.01
N LYS A 51 3.74 2.19 -0.40
CA LYS A 51 4.83 3.12 -0.67
C LYS A 51 6.09 2.33 -1.01
N GLY A 52 6.81 2.75 -2.05
CA GLY A 52 8.12 2.20 -2.39
C GLY A 52 8.19 1.74 -3.84
N SER A 53 9.30 2.04 -4.51
CA SER A 53 9.44 1.85 -5.96
C SER A 53 9.28 0.38 -6.37
N LYS A 54 9.91 -0.55 -5.65
CA LYS A 54 9.87 -1.98 -6.00
C LYS A 54 8.53 -2.61 -5.66
N ILE A 55 7.97 -2.29 -4.50
CA ILE A 55 6.71 -2.89 -4.07
C ILE A 55 5.52 -2.38 -4.88
N THR A 56 5.52 -1.10 -5.25
CA THR A 56 4.46 -0.54 -6.09
C THR A 56 4.43 -1.17 -7.48
N GLU A 57 5.58 -1.33 -8.14
CA GLU A 57 5.66 -2.02 -9.45
C GLU A 57 5.17 -3.47 -9.36
N LYS A 58 5.57 -4.19 -8.31
CA LYS A 58 5.11 -5.58 -8.11
C LYS A 58 3.60 -5.67 -7.89
N VAL A 59 3.05 -4.80 -7.04
CA VAL A 59 1.61 -4.75 -6.75
C VAL A 59 0.82 -4.39 -8.00
N GLU A 60 1.27 -3.39 -8.77
CA GLU A 60 0.65 -2.98 -10.03
C GLU A 60 0.66 -4.12 -11.06
N LYS A 61 1.79 -4.82 -11.20
CA LYS A 61 1.89 -5.98 -12.10
C LYS A 61 0.94 -7.11 -11.68
N ARG A 62 0.90 -7.46 -10.39
CA ARG A 62 0.00 -8.51 -9.87
C ARG A 62 -1.46 -8.12 -10.03
N TRP A 63 -1.80 -6.86 -9.81
CA TRP A 63 -3.14 -6.35 -10.03
C TRP A 63 -3.54 -6.43 -11.51
N ALA A 64 -2.63 -6.09 -12.43
CA ALA A 64 -2.88 -6.20 -13.87
C ALA A 64 -3.01 -7.66 -14.35
N GLU A 65 -2.30 -8.60 -13.72
CA GLU A 65 -2.41 -10.04 -14.01
C GLU A 65 -3.74 -10.63 -13.51
N ALA A 66 -4.14 -10.29 -12.29
CA ALA A 66 -5.36 -10.80 -11.66
C ALA A 66 -5.87 -9.81 -10.61
N ALA A 67 -6.66 -8.84 -11.06
CA ALA A 67 -7.31 -7.89 -10.18
C ALA A 67 -8.36 -8.61 -9.32
N PRO A 68 -8.31 -8.48 -7.98
CA PRO A 68 -9.32 -9.07 -7.12
C PRO A 68 -10.63 -8.29 -7.24
N ASP A 69 -11.76 -9.00 -7.17
CA ASP A 69 -13.09 -8.41 -7.30
C ASP A 69 -13.32 -7.31 -6.26
N GLY A 70 -13.80 -6.15 -6.74
CA GLY A 70 -14.13 -5.01 -5.89
C GLY A 70 -12.92 -4.27 -5.31
N VAL A 71 -11.71 -4.46 -5.86
CA VAL A 71 -10.53 -3.67 -5.49
C VAL A 71 -10.08 -2.78 -6.65
N LEU A 72 -10.08 -1.48 -6.40
CA LEU A 72 -9.59 -0.45 -7.29
C LEU A 72 -8.14 -0.10 -6.94
N LEU A 73 -7.34 0.10 -7.99
CA LEU A 73 -5.96 0.58 -7.87
C LEU A 73 -5.90 2.05 -8.31
N HIS A 74 -5.44 2.91 -7.42
CA HIS A 74 -5.20 4.32 -7.71
C HIS A 74 -3.72 4.65 -7.65
N ARG A 75 -3.25 5.37 -8.67
CA ARG A 75 -1.90 5.91 -8.75
C ARG A 75 -1.92 7.43 -8.51
N PRO A 76 -1.80 7.89 -7.25
CA PRO A 76 -1.78 9.30 -6.95
C PRO A 76 -0.56 9.99 -7.58
N GLY A 77 -0.76 11.18 -8.14
CA GLY A 77 0.31 11.99 -8.70
C GLY A 77 1.27 12.53 -7.63
N LEU A 78 2.44 13.01 -8.07
CA LEU A 78 3.51 13.52 -7.18
C LEU A 78 3.06 14.59 -6.18
N ARG A 79 2.01 15.36 -6.51
CA ARG A 79 1.44 16.41 -5.64
C ARG A 79 0.77 15.85 -4.38
N ALA A 80 0.34 14.58 -4.37
CA ALA A 80 -0.30 13.95 -3.23
C ALA A 80 0.70 13.29 -2.26
N ALA A 81 1.96 13.11 -2.68
CA ALA A 81 2.99 12.44 -1.91
C ALA A 81 3.22 13.02 -0.48
N PRO A 82 3.20 14.35 -0.24
CA PRO A 82 3.34 14.88 1.12
C PRO A 82 2.19 14.46 2.04
N ARG A 83 0.95 14.53 1.54
CA ARG A 83 -0.24 14.15 2.31
C ARG A 83 -0.28 12.64 2.60
N LEU A 84 0.15 11.82 1.65
CA LEU A 84 0.21 10.36 1.83
C LEU A 84 1.30 9.95 2.82
N ASN A 85 2.46 10.62 2.81
CA ASN A 85 3.50 10.40 3.83
C ASN A 85 2.99 10.77 5.24
N ASP A 86 2.26 11.87 5.38
CA ASP A 86 1.66 12.26 6.67
C ASP A 86 0.62 11.25 7.15
N ILE A 87 -0.17 10.66 6.25
CA ILE A 87 -1.09 9.57 6.60
C ILE A 87 -0.29 8.36 7.08
N ILE A 88 0.71 7.90 6.34
CA ILE A 88 1.54 6.75 6.76
C ILE A 88 2.14 6.97 8.15
N ARG A 89 2.69 8.15 8.43
CA ARG A 89 3.26 8.49 9.75
C ARG A 89 2.27 8.43 10.91
N ARG A 90 0.97 8.64 10.66
CA ARG A 90 -0.07 8.56 11.70
C ARG A 90 -0.48 7.13 12.02
N TYR A 91 -0.22 6.21 11.10
CA TYR A 91 -0.60 4.80 11.20
C TYR A 91 0.62 3.87 11.40
N HIS A 92 1.82 4.46 11.50
CA HIS A 92 3.10 3.80 11.76
C HIS A 92 3.76 4.44 13.00
#